data_AF-A0A1G8Y5U5-F1
#
_entry.id   AF-A0A1G8Y5U5-F1
#
_cell.length_a   1.000
_cell.length_b   1.000
_cell.length_c   1.000
_cell.angle_alpha   90.00
_cell.angle_beta   90.00
_cell.angle_gamma   90.00
#
_symmetry.space_group_name_H-M   'P 1'
#
loop_
_entity.id
_entity.type
_entity.pdbx_description
1 polymer ?
#
loop_
_entity_poly.entity_id
_entity_poly.type
_entity_poly.pdbx_seq_one_letter_code
_entity_poly.pdbx_strand_id
1 'polypeptide(L)' 'MEKIQAIKPGPKPKTEGGSDDKRRRVNPETRPKHPDLKPHKHIAKD' A
#
# COMPACT_ATOMS: atom_id res chain seq x y z
N MET A 1 28.08 14.71 0.68
CA MET A 1 26.96 14.00 1.33
C MET A 1 26.53 12.89 0.39
N GLU A 2 26.84 11.64 0.71
CA GLU A 2 26.37 10.52 -0.11
C GLU A 2 24.89 10.27 0.16
N LYS A 3 24.07 10.31 -0.91
CA LYS A 3 22.65 9.96 -0.83
C LYS A 3 22.55 8.45 -0.60
N ILE A 4 22.04 8.05 0.56
CA ILE A 4 21.68 6.65 0.82
C ILE A 4 20.62 6.27 -0.21
N GLN A 5 21.00 5.43 -1.19
CA GLN A 5 20.06 4.86 -2.14
C GLN A 5 19.27 3.78 -1.39
N ALA A 6 18.01 4.08 -1.07
CA ALA A 6 17.12 3.10 -0.45
C ALA A 6 17.00 1.89 -1.39
N ILE A 7 17.32 0.69 -0.87
CA ILE A 7 17.14 -0.57 -1.60
C ILE A 7 15.67 -0.64 -1.99
N LYS A 8 15.40 -0.83 -3.30
CA LYS A 8 14.03 -0.96 -3.78
C LYS A 8 13.37 -2.14 -3.06
N PRO A 9 12.13 -1.97 -2.55
CA PRO A 9 11.42 -3.06 -1.91
C PRO A 9 11.30 -4.23 -2.89
N GLY A 10 11.62 -5.44 -2.40
CA GLY A 10 11.50 -6.65 -3.19
C GLY A 10 10.05 -6.95 -3.62
N PRO A 11 9.85 -7.99 -4.45
CA PRO A 11 8.53 -8.41 -4.90
C PRO A 11 7.58 -8.63 -3.72
N LYS A 12 6.31 -8.23 -3.89
CA LYS A 12 5.30 -8.43 -2.86
C LYS A 12 5.12 -9.94 -2.60
N PRO A 13 5.22 -10.40 -1.35
CA PRO A 13 5.00 -11.81 -1.02
C PRO A 13 3.62 -12.29 -1.46
N LYS A 14 3.56 -13.54 -1.90
CA LYS A 14 2.32 -14.20 -2.33
C LYS A 14 1.66 -14.95 -1.17
N THR A 15 0.35 -15.14 -1.25
CA THR A 15 -0.39 -16.10 -0.42
C THR A 15 -0.09 -17.53 -0.88
N GLU A 16 -0.52 -18.53 -0.11
CA GLU A 16 -0.41 -19.96 -0.48
C GLU A 16 -1.05 -20.25 -1.85
N GLY A 17 -2.13 -19.52 -2.20
CA GLY A 17 -2.78 -19.60 -3.51
C GLY A 17 -2.14 -18.75 -4.61
N GLY A 18 -0.94 -18.22 -4.41
CA GLY A 18 -0.17 -17.48 -5.43
C GLY A 18 -0.62 -16.05 -5.72
N SER A 19 -1.68 -15.58 -5.08
CA SER A 19 -2.15 -14.18 -5.19
C SER A 19 -1.32 -13.24 -4.33
N ASP A 20 -1.27 -11.96 -4.68
CA ASP A 20 -0.61 -10.95 -3.84
C ASP A 20 -1.24 -10.92 -2.44
N ASP A 21 -0.41 -10.98 -1.38
CA ASP A 21 -0.92 -10.88 -0.02
C ASP A 21 -1.49 -9.48 0.24
N LYS A 22 -2.83 -9.38 0.24
CA LYS A 22 -3.59 -8.13 0.44
C LYS A 22 -3.37 -7.53 1.83
N ARG A 23 -2.85 -8.27 2.81
CA ARG A 23 -2.50 -7.75 4.15
C ARG A 23 -1.31 -6.80 4.11
N ARG A 24 -0.52 -6.79 3.03
CA ARG A 24 0.64 -5.89 2.87
C ARG A 24 0.20 -4.53 2.32
N ARG A 25 0.85 -3.45 2.76
CA ARG A 25 0.70 -2.09 2.20
C ARG A 25 0.91 -2.05 0.69
N VAL A 26 0.25 -1.10 0.03
CA VAL A 26 0.43 -0.79 -1.40
C VAL A 26 1.79 -0.12 -1.60
N ASN A 27 2.53 -0.53 -2.62
CA ASN A 27 3.82 0.10 -2.95
C ASN A 27 3.59 1.51 -3.51
N PRO A 28 4.47 2.49 -3.23
CA PRO A 28 4.32 3.85 -3.74
C PRO A 28 4.18 3.90 -5.28
N GLU A 29 4.91 3.05 -5.99
CA GLU A 29 4.87 2.95 -7.47
C GLU A 29 3.52 2.46 -8.01
N THR A 30 2.84 1.55 -7.28
CA THR A 30 1.54 1.00 -7.70
C THR A 30 0.36 1.75 -7.08
N ARG A 31 0.60 2.66 -6.13
CA ARG A 31 -0.44 3.47 -5.47
C ARG A 31 -1.42 4.13 -6.44
N PRO A 32 -1.02 4.67 -7.61
CA PRO A 32 -1.98 5.28 -8.56
C PRO A 32 -3.06 4.32 -9.08
N LYS A 33 -2.83 3.00 -9.05
CA LYS A 33 -3.82 1.98 -9.46
C LYS A 33 -4.84 1.68 -8.36
N HIS A 34 -4.60 2.13 -7.14
CA HIS A 34 -5.42 1.86 -5.97
C HIS A 34 -5.97 3.19 -5.44
N PRO A 35 -7.17 3.61 -5.88
CA PRO A 35 -7.74 4.88 -5.45
C PRO A 35 -7.96 4.88 -3.93
N ASP A 36 -7.72 6.04 -3.31
CA ASP A 36 -8.02 6.23 -1.90
C ASP A 36 -9.54 6.13 -1.68
N LEU A 37 -9.92 5.55 -0.53
CA LEU A 37 -11.32 5.51 -0.11
C LEU A 37 -11.84 6.94 0.08
N LYS A 38 -13.11 7.17 -0.23
CA LYS A 38 -13.77 8.45 0.05
C LYS A 38 -13.65 8.75 1.55
N PRO A 39 -13.32 9.99 1.94
CA PRO A 39 -13.24 10.36 3.35
C PRO A 39 -14.59 10.09 4.01
N HIS A 40 -14.56 9.34 5.10
CA HIS A 40 -15.76 9.12 5.90
C HIS A 40 -16.10 10.41 6.66
N LYS A 41 -17.27 11.00 6.37
CA LYS A 41 -17.81 12.11 7.16
C LYS A 41 -18.48 11.54 8.41
N HIS A 42 -17.78 11.59 9.54
CA HIS A 42 -18.38 11.20 10.82
C HIS A 42 -19.47 12.22 11.21
N ILE A 43 -20.70 11.76 11.37
CA ILE A 43 -21.80 12.55 11.92
C ILE A 43 -21.93 12.12 13.37
N ALA A 44 -21.59 13.02 14.30
CA ALA A 44 -21.85 12.79 15.72
C ALA A 44 -23.37 12.68 15.94
N LYS A 45 -23.79 11.68 16.69
CA LYS A 45 -25.17 11.58 17.20
C LYS A 45 -25.15 12.14 18.62
N ASP A 46 -26.08 13.04 18.89
CA ASP A 46 -26.37 13.55 20.24
C ASP A 46 -27.05 12.48 21.10
#